data_AF-A0A0W0YE80-F1
#
_entry.id   AF-A0A0W0YE80-F1
#
_cell.length_a   1.000
_cell.length_b   1.000
_cell.length_c   1.000
_cell.angle_alpha   90.00
_cell.angle_beta   90.00
_cell.angle_gamma   90.00
#
_symmetry.space_group_name_H-M   'P 1'
#
loop_
_entity.id
_entity.type
_entity.pdbx_description
1 polymer ?
#
loop_
_entity_poly.entity_id
_entity_poly.type
_entity_poly.pdbx_seq_one_letter_code
_entity_poly.pdbx_strand_id
1 'polypeptide(L)'
;MSSEIAIKVNNLSKCYHIYNKPQDRLLQILSPSRKQYYREFWALKDVSFQVNKGETVGIIGKNGSGKSTLLQIICGTLTATEGAVQTQGRIAALLELGSGFNPEFTGRENIYMNATMLGLSKKEIDERFEDIVAFADIGEFIEQPTKTYSTGMTIRLAFAVQSQVEPDILIVDEALAVGDAKFQAKCFDRLKQLRKNGTSILLVTHSSEQIVTHCSQAILLNDGIVMELGEPRHVVNRYLDLLFGKVNSTTPSEEQEPAIEIPEPKHELSTSADLFATRPCYNPYEYRWGDGAAQILDFYMEAEKKPYPLSITTGQWITLKISVRFLRDVIRPIFGITIKTKEGVAVYGANSETLNVDEFKTFGTNGKIIQSEVSFQCKLASGDYFVSFGVASRQGEDIIPHDRRYDSVHLHVLAETSFFGLVDLGLKLSAQEVYT
;
A
#
# COMPACT_ATOMS: atom_id res chain seq x y z
N MET A 1 17.36 -2.43 -26.21
CA MET A 1 18.17 -1.48 -25.41
C MET A 1 18.64 -2.25 -24.19
N SER A 2 19.94 -2.33 -23.95
CA SER A 2 20.49 -3.03 -22.79
C SER A 2 20.08 -2.27 -21.53
N SER A 3 19.28 -2.87 -20.64
CA SER A 3 18.91 -2.27 -19.36
C SER A 3 20.15 -2.17 -18.47
N GLU A 4 20.62 -0.95 -18.22
CA GLU A 4 21.69 -0.73 -17.25
C GLU A 4 21.16 -0.97 -15.83
N ILE A 5 21.87 -1.79 -15.05
CA ILE A 5 21.48 -2.19 -13.70
C ILE A 5 21.97 -1.14 -12.70
N ALA A 6 21.05 -0.57 -11.91
CA ALA A 6 21.37 0.38 -10.85
C ALA A 6 21.78 -0.32 -9.55
N ILE A 7 21.05 -1.37 -9.15
CA ILE A 7 21.33 -2.17 -7.96
C ILE A 7 21.34 -3.65 -8.35
N LYS A 8 22.40 -4.37 -7.99
CA LYS A 8 22.48 -5.83 -8.13
C LYS A 8 22.80 -6.46 -6.78
N VAL A 9 21.89 -7.28 -6.29
CA VAL A 9 22.03 -8.05 -5.06
C VAL A 9 22.15 -9.53 -5.43
N ASN A 10 23.23 -10.20 -5.00
CA ASN A 10 23.44 -11.62 -5.28
C ASN A 10 23.71 -12.38 -3.98
N ASN A 11 22.89 -13.41 -3.73
CA ASN A 11 23.00 -14.38 -2.65
C ASN A 11 23.27 -13.74 -1.28
N LEU A 12 22.61 -12.61 -1.01
CA LEU A 12 22.87 -11.78 0.14
C LEU A 12 22.30 -12.41 1.41
N SER A 13 23.17 -12.65 2.40
CA SER A 13 22.76 -13.16 3.70
C SER A 13 23.34 -12.32 4.83
N LYS A 14 22.57 -12.17 5.91
CA LYS A 14 22.99 -11.48 7.12
C LYS A 14 22.61 -12.28 8.36
N CYS A 15 23.63 -12.71 9.10
CA CYS A 15 23.50 -13.36 10.40
C CYS A 15 23.94 -12.43 11.53
N TYR A 16 23.15 -12.39 12.59
CA TYR A 16 23.49 -11.77 13.86
C TYR A 16 23.76 -12.85 14.92
N HIS A 17 24.86 -12.71 15.66
CA HIS A 17 25.15 -13.56 16.81
C HIS A 17 24.53 -12.94 18.07
N ILE A 18 23.50 -13.58 18.60
CA ILE A 18 22.83 -13.14 19.82
C ILE A 18 23.42 -13.89 21.01
N TYR A 19 23.94 -13.15 21.99
CA TYR A 19 24.51 -13.67 23.22
C TYR A 19 23.53 -13.50 24.37
N ASN A 20 23.41 -14.49 25.25
CA ASN A 20 22.51 -14.39 26.41
C ASN A 20 23.07 -13.48 27.50
N LYS A 21 24.40 -13.46 27.67
CA LYS A 21 25.11 -12.57 28.60
C LYS A 21 26.26 -11.86 27.90
N PRO A 22 26.61 -10.62 28.28
CA PRO A 22 27.78 -9.94 27.72
C PRO A 22 29.10 -10.72 27.89
N GLN A 23 29.22 -11.48 28.99
CA GLN A 23 30.38 -12.34 29.28
C GLN A 23 30.53 -13.48 28.27
N ASP A 24 29.43 -13.96 27.68
CA ASP A 24 29.43 -15.04 26.68
C ASP A 24 30.17 -14.61 25.39
N ARG A 25 30.15 -13.30 25.07
CA ARG A 25 30.92 -12.74 23.95
C ARG A 25 32.42 -12.82 24.20
N LEU A 26 32.86 -12.57 25.43
CA LEU A 26 34.26 -12.68 25.82
C LEU A 26 34.69 -14.16 25.82
N LEU A 27 33.86 -15.04 26.37
CA LEU A 27 34.10 -16.48 26.35
C LEU A 27 34.17 -17.03 24.91
N GLN A 28 33.35 -16.53 23.98
CA GLN A 28 33.41 -16.95 22.57
C GLN A 28 34.72 -16.56 21.87
N ILE A 29 35.32 -15.41 22.21
CA ILE A 29 36.60 -14.97 21.66
C ILE A 29 37.77 -15.75 22.26
N LEU A 30 37.69 -16.08 23.56
CA LEU A 30 38.78 -16.72 24.30
C LEU A 30 38.72 -18.25 24.33
N SER A 31 37.60 -18.88 23.95
CA SER A 31 37.45 -20.33 24.02
C SER A 31 38.22 -21.03 22.90
N PRO A 32 39.18 -21.92 23.22
CA PRO A 32 39.83 -22.79 22.24
C PRO A 32 38.95 -23.97 21.81
N SER A 33 37.74 -24.11 22.37
CA SER A 33 36.80 -25.21 22.07
C SER A 33 35.76 -24.82 21.03
N ARG A 34 35.20 -25.80 20.30
CA ARG A 34 34.08 -25.60 19.35
C ARG A 34 32.72 -25.25 20.01
N LYS A 35 32.69 -24.96 21.32
CA LYS A 35 31.44 -24.64 22.02
C LYS A 35 30.97 -23.25 21.58
N GLN A 36 29.80 -23.18 20.95
CA GLN A 36 29.16 -21.93 20.58
C GLN A 36 28.43 -21.33 21.80
N TYR A 37 28.75 -20.08 22.12
CA TYR A 37 28.16 -19.29 23.21
C TYR A 37 27.11 -18.29 22.71
N TYR A 38 26.74 -18.36 21.43
CA TYR A 38 25.75 -17.50 20.78
C TYR A 38 24.67 -18.34 20.07
N ARG A 39 23.51 -17.73 19.87
CA ARG A 39 22.49 -18.21 18.92
C ARG A 39 22.55 -17.37 17.65
N GLU A 40 22.40 -18.01 16.50
CA GLU A 40 22.34 -17.33 15.21
C GLU A 40 20.93 -16.80 14.94
N PHE A 41 20.85 -15.58 14.43
CA PHE A 41 19.63 -14.99 13.92
C PHE A 41 19.88 -14.49 12.49
N TRP A 42 19.29 -15.18 11.52
CA TRP A 42 19.42 -14.86 10.11
C TRP A 42 18.35 -13.82 9.74
N ALA A 43 18.77 -12.56 9.64
CA ALA A 43 17.89 -11.46 9.25
C ALA A 43 17.65 -11.40 7.74
N LEU A 44 18.61 -11.90 6.95
CA LEU A 44 18.50 -12.11 5.51
C LEU A 44 19.16 -13.44 5.16
N LYS A 45 18.59 -14.16 4.19
CA LYS A 45 19.11 -15.45 3.75
C LYS A 45 18.91 -15.60 2.24
N ASP A 46 20.02 -15.66 1.52
CA ASP A 46 20.09 -15.93 0.08
C ASP A 46 19.21 -14.99 -0.78
N VAL A 47 19.23 -13.69 -0.47
CA VAL A 47 18.44 -12.69 -1.18
C VAL A 47 19.14 -12.31 -2.49
N SER A 48 18.44 -12.43 -3.62
CA SER A 48 18.95 -12.05 -4.95
C SER A 48 17.90 -11.30 -5.76
N PHE A 49 18.24 -10.11 -6.26
CA PHE A 49 17.38 -9.33 -7.17
C PHE A 49 18.18 -8.23 -7.87
N GLN A 50 17.55 -7.60 -8.87
CA GLN A 50 18.15 -6.51 -9.65
C GLN A 50 17.14 -5.36 -9.78
N VAL A 51 17.64 -4.13 -9.81
CA VAL A 51 16.87 -2.91 -10.06
C VAL A 51 17.50 -2.20 -11.24
N ASN A 52 16.73 -1.93 -12.28
CA ASN A 52 17.22 -1.22 -13.47
C ASN A 52 17.23 0.30 -13.25
N LYS A 53 18.03 1.01 -14.05
CA LYS A 53 18.04 2.48 -14.03
C LYS A 53 16.66 3.06 -14.37
N GLY A 54 16.22 4.04 -13.60
CA GLY A 54 14.92 4.71 -13.77
C GLY A 54 13.71 3.89 -13.34
N GLU A 55 13.94 2.67 -12.83
CA GLU A 55 12.89 1.79 -12.32
C GLU A 55 12.47 2.17 -10.91
N THR A 56 11.19 1.96 -10.54
CA THR A 56 10.72 2.08 -9.16
C THR A 56 10.31 0.71 -8.65
N VAL A 57 11.08 0.17 -7.69
CA VAL A 57 10.86 -1.16 -7.13
C VAL A 57 10.38 -1.02 -5.69
N GLY A 58 9.26 -1.67 -5.39
CA GLY A 58 8.69 -1.72 -4.05
C GLY A 58 9.21 -2.90 -3.23
N ILE A 59 9.50 -2.73 -1.94
CA ILE A 59 9.76 -3.83 -1.01
C ILE A 59 8.67 -3.82 0.05
N ILE A 60 7.90 -4.91 0.11
CA ILE A 60 6.81 -5.12 1.07
C ILE A 60 7.06 -6.40 1.87
N GLY A 61 6.59 -6.43 3.12
CA GLY A 61 6.80 -7.58 4.01
C GLY A 61 6.45 -7.26 5.45
N LYS A 62 6.24 -8.29 6.27
CA LYS A 62 5.90 -8.15 7.70
C LYS A 62 6.98 -7.39 8.47
N ASN A 63 6.62 -6.85 9.63
CA ASN A 63 7.63 -6.34 10.57
C ASN A 63 8.58 -7.48 10.96
N GLY A 64 9.89 -7.19 10.97
CA GLY A 64 10.92 -8.20 11.23
C GLY A 64 11.32 -9.07 10.02
N SER A 65 10.75 -8.85 8.83
CA SER A 65 11.10 -9.62 7.61
C SER A 65 12.51 -9.35 7.05
N GLY A 66 13.24 -8.37 7.57
CA GLY A 66 14.61 -8.03 7.11
C GLY A 66 14.71 -6.80 6.20
N LYS A 67 13.61 -6.06 5.95
CA LYS A 67 13.60 -4.88 5.04
C LYS A 67 14.66 -3.85 5.42
N SER A 68 14.65 -3.35 6.67
CA SER A 68 15.62 -2.35 7.12
C SER A 68 17.06 -2.87 7.08
N THR A 69 17.29 -4.14 7.40
CA THR A 69 18.61 -4.79 7.27
C THR A 69 19.09 -4.81 5.83
N LEU A 70 18.19 -5.12 4.88
CA LEU A 70 18.50 -5.11 3.45
C LEU A 70 18.87 -3.70 2.98
N LEU A 71 18.10 -2.69 3.39
CA LEU A 71 18.37 -1.30 3.04
C LEU A 71 19.70 -0.80 3.60
N GLN A 72 20.00 -1.09 4.87
CA GLN A 72 21.29 -0.73 5.48
C GLN A 72 22.48 -1.35 4.74
N ILE A 73 22.33 -2.59 4.24
CA ILE A 73 23.38 -3.23 3.44
C ILE A 73 23.52 -2.58 2.07
N ILE A 74 22.41 -2.28 1.40
CA ILE A 74 22.43 -1.58 0.10
C ILE A 74 23.05 -0.18 0.23
N CYS A 75 22.75 0.53 1.31
CA CYS A 75 23.36 1.82 1.63
C CYS A 75 24.82 1.76 2.09
N GLY A 76 25.34 0.55 2.35
CA GLY A 76 26.70 0.37 2.86
C GLY A 76 26.91 0.72 4.34
N THR A 77 25.84 0.99 5.09
CA THR A 77 25.93 1.24 6.55
C THR A 77 26.02 -0.06 7.36
N LEU A 78 25.73 -1.20 6.75
CA LEU A 78 25.86 -2.52 7.34
C LEU A 78 26.57 -3.49 6.39
N THR A 79 27.56 -4.24 6.89
CA THR A 79 28.24 -5.27 6.10
C THR A 79 27.42 -6.58 6.09
N ALA A 80 27.29 -7.20 4.93
CA ALA A 80 26.70 -8.54 4.78
C ALA A 80 27.56 -9.61 5.46
N THR A 81 26.95 -10.74 5.82
CA THR A 81 27.70 -11.93 6.28
C THR A 81 28.18 -12.75 5.07
N GLU A 82 27.31 -12.91 4.07
CA GLU A 82 27.60 -13.61 2.82
C GLU A 82 26.95 -12.86 1.64
N GLY A 83 27.41 -13.16 0.43
CA GLY A 83 26.94 -12.52 -0.79
C GLY A 83 27.53 -11.12 -1.02
N ALA A 84 26.99 -10.41 -2.01
CA ALA A 84 27.47 -9.08 -2.37
C ALA A 84 26.35 -8.19 -2.91
N VAL A 85 26.49 -6.89 -2.66
CA VAL A 85 25.69 -5.83 -3.27
C VAL A 85 26.60 -4.98 -4.15
N GLN A 86 26.16 -4.71 -5.38
CA GLN A 86 26.80 -3.79 -6.30
C GLN A 86 25.80 -2.68 -6.65
N THR A 87 26.23 -1.43 -6.55
CA THR A 87 25.43 -0.25 -6.85
C THR A 87 26.18 0.63 -7.84
N GLN A 88 25.44 1.22 -8.79
CA GLN A 88 26.00 2.11 -9.80
C GLN A 88 25.42 3.51 -9.64
N GLY A 89 26.25 4.43 -9.15
CA GLY A 89 25.89 5.84 -8.94
C GLY A 89 25.76 6.23 -7.47
N ARG A 90 25.37 7.47 -7.24
CA ARG A 90 25.18 8.07 -5.91
C ARG A 90 23.86 7.61 -5.31
N ILE A 91 23.93 7.02 -4.11
CA ILE A 91 22.77 6.62 -3.32
C ILE A 91 22.39 7.78 -2.38
N ALA A 92 21.12 8.15 -2.38
CA ALA A 92 20.50 8.91 -1.30
C ALA A 92 19.47 8.03 -0.58
N ALA A 93 19.47 8.04 0.75
CA ALA A 93 18.57 7.22 1.55
C ALA A 93 17.80 8.08 2.56
N LEU A 94 16.47 8.03 2.49
CA LEU A 94 15.55 8.65 3.46
C LEU A 94 15.35 7.77 4.71
N LEU A 95 16.29 6.88 5.03
CA LEU A 95 16.19 5.87 6.09
C LEU A 95 16.24 6.48 7.50
N GLU A 96 16.78 7.71 7.61
CA GLU A 96 17.00 8.38 8.88
C GLU A 96 16.81 9.89 8.69
N LEU A 97 15.62 10.31 8.24
CA LEU A 97 15.29 11.73 8.03
C LEU A 97 15.54 12.54 9.31
N GLY A 98 16.44 13.53 9.22
CA GLY A 98 16.88 14.36 10.35
C GLY A 98 18.11 13.83 11.09
N SER A 99 18.61 12.63 10.76
CA SER A 99 19.95 12.21 11.18
C SER A 99 20.98 13.16 10.58
N GLY A 100 21.92 13.59 11.42
CA GLY A 100 22.89 14.61 11.05
C GLY A 100 22.40 16.04 11.23
N PHE A 101 21.16 16.31 11.67
CA PHE A 101 20.82 17.64 12.19
C PHE A 101 21.45 17.85 13.57
N ASN A 102 21.94 19.05 13.81
CA ASN A 102 22.37 19.52 15.11
C ASN A 102 21.23 20.31 15.76
N PRO A 103 20.67 19.84 16.89
CA PRO A 103 19.56 20.51 17.59
C PRO A 103 19.86 21.96 18.02
N GLU A 104 21.14 22.28 18.22
CA GLU A 104 21.58 23.63 18.61
C GLU A 104 21.69 24.58 17.42
N PHE A 105 21.71 24.06 16.19
CA PHE A 105 21.79 24.86 14.97
C PHE A 105 20.39 25.26 14.50
N THR A 106 20.33 26.41 13.84
CA THR A 106 19.14 26.90 13.13
C THR A 106 18.74 25.97 11.99
N GLY A 107 17.51 26.08 11.50
CA GLY A 107 17.09 25.38 10.29
C GLY A 107 18.00 25.68 9.09
N ARG A 108 18.37 26.95 8.90
CA ARG A 108 19.33 27.38 7.88
C ARG A 108 20.67 26.65 8.01
N GLU A 109 21.30 26.67 9.18
CA GLU A 109 22.59 26.01 9.41
C GLU A 109 22.50 24.49 9.17
N ASN A 110 21.39 23.87 9.57
CA ASN A 110 21.12 22.46 9.31
C ASN A 110 20.93 22.14 7.82
N ILE A 111 20.31 23.03 7.03
CA ILE A 111 20.25 22.88 5.57
C ILE A 111 21.65 22.78 4.99
N TYR A 112 22.53 23.75 5.30
CA TYR A 112 23.88 23.78 4.73
C TYR A 112 24.70 22.56 5.15
N MET A 113 24.65 22.20 6.43
CA MET A 113 25.38 21.06 6.95
C MET A 113 24.91 19.75 6.30
N ASN A 114 23.60 19.50 6.29
CA ASN A 114 23.04 18.26 5.77
C ASN A 114 23.19 18.14 4.25
N ALA A 115 22.93 19.22 3.51
CA ALA A 115 23.14 19.25 2.05
C ALA A 115 24.60 19.01 1.67
N THR A 116 25.55 19.56 2.43
CA THR A 116 26.98 19.31 2.22
C THR A 116 27.34 17.85 2.49
N MET A 117 26.82 17.25 3.56
CA MET A 117 26.98 15.81 3.85
C MET A 117 26.42 14.92 2.74
N LEU A 118 25.33 15.36 2.11
CA LEU A 118 24.75 14.67 0.95
C LEU A 118 25.58 14.86 -0.32
N GLY A 119 26.58 15.75 -0.34
CA GLY A 119 27.50 15.96 -1.45
C GLY A 119 27.18 17.16 -2.33
N LEU A 120 26.35 18.11 -1.87
CA LEU A 120 26.14 19.38 -2.57
C LEU A 120 27.25 20.38 -2.25
N SER A 121 27.73 21.09 -3.26
CA SER A 121 28.61 22.24 -3.06
C SER A 121 27.85 23.43 -2.48
N LYS A 122 28.55 24.33 -1.78
CA LYS A 122 27.93 25.54 -1.21
C LYS A 122 27.15 26.34 -2.26
N LYS A 123 27.68 26.46 -3.49
CA LYS A 123 27.02 27.17 -4.58
C LYS A 123 25.68 26.52 -4.97
N GLU A 124 25.63 25.20 -5.07
CA GLU A 124 24.37 24.47 -5.35
C GLU A 124 23.36 24.60 -4.21
N ILE A 125 23.84 24.70 -2.96
CA ILE A 125 22.99 24.92 -1.79
C ILE A 125 22.39 26.32 -1.87
N ASP A 126 23.19 27.34 -2.15
CA ASP A 126 22.75 28.73 -2.29
C ASP A 126 21.68 28.87 -3.39
N GLU A 127 21.88 28.19 -4.54
CA GLU A 127 20.93 28.19 -5.66
C GLU A 127 19.60 27.49 -5.34
N ARG A 128 19.61 26.48 -4.45
CA ARG A 128 18.43 25.68 -4.09
C ARG A 128 17.80 26.09 -2.76
N PHE A 129 18.40 27.03 -2.02
CA PHE A 129 18.03 27.35 -0.65
C PHE A 129 16.55 27.76 -0.52
N GLU A 130 16.11 28.68 -1.38
CA GLU A 130 14.72 29.16 -1.39
C GLU A 130 13.73 28.03 -1.71
N ASP A 131 14.08 27.14 -2.64
CA ASP A 131 13.23 25.98 -2.97
C ASP A 131 13.14 24.98 -1.81
N ILE A 132 14.22 24.80 -1.04
CA ILE A 132 14.21 23.97 0.18
C ILE A 132 13.27 24.59 1.21
N VAL A 133 13.38 25.89 1.48
CA VAL A 133 12.55 26.58 2.47
C VAL A 133 11.07 26.56 2.06
N ALA A 134 10.79 26.83 0.78
CA ALA A 134 9.43 26.80 0.23
C ALA A 134 8.82 25.39 0.25
N PHE A 135 9.62 24.34 0.00
CA PHE A 135 9.15 22.97 0.09
C PHE A 135 8.84 22.55 1.54
N ALA A 136 9.74 22.90 2.48
CA ALA A 136 9.60 22.58 3.90
C ALA A 136 8.34 23.21 4.52
N ASP A 137 7.94 24.40 4.05
CA ASP A 137 6.71 25.09 4.47
C ASP A 137 6.68 25.30 6.00
N ILE A 138 7.83 25.73 6.56
CA ILE A 138 8.03 26.01 7.99
C ILE A 138 8.18 27.51 8.32
N GLY A 139 8.05 28.40 7.32
CA GLY A 139 8.05 29.86 7.52
C GLY A 139 9.28 30.40 8.25
N GLU A 140 9.06 31.37 9.15
CA GLU A 140 10.13 32.08 9.89
C GLU A 140 10.88 31.19 10.89
N PHE A 141 10.38 29.99 11.19
CA PHE A 141 11.06 29.04 12.07
C PHE A 141 12.42 28.60 11.51
N ILE A 142 12.70 28.83 10.21
CA ILE A 142 13.98 28.49 9.59
C ILE A 142 15.20 29.12 10.30
N GLU A 143 15.02 30.29 10.91
CA GLU A 143 16.08 30.99 11.65
C GLU A 143 16.12 30.61 13.15
N GLN A 144 15.25 29.70 13.59
CA GLN A 144 15.21 29.20 14.97
C GLN A 144 15.97 27.87 15.10
N PRO A 145 16.57 27.60 16.27
CA PRO A 145 17.23 26.32 16.54
C PRO A 145 16.28 25.13 16.37
N THR A 146 16.74 24.05 15.73
CA THR A 146 15.90 22.88 15.43
C THR A 146 15.41 22.13 16.67
N LYS A 147 16.04 22.29 17.84
CA LYS A 147 15.50 21.78 19.12
C LYS A 147 14.14 22.38 19.51
N THR A 148 13.77 23.51 18.92
CA THR A 148 12.46 24.17 19.13
C THR A 148 11.40 23.65 18.17
N TYR A 149 11.78 22.84 17.17
CA TYR A 149 10.88 22.36 16.14
C TYR A 149 10.00 21.24 16.69
N SER A 150 8.76 21.19 16.19
CA SER A 150 7.99 19.94 16.28
C SER A 150 8.65 18.85 15.44
N THR A 151 8.41 17.58 15.78
CA THR A 151 8.87 16.43 14.97
C THR A 151 8.49 16.57 13.49
N GLY A 152 7.30 17.09 13.21
CA GLY A 152 6.83 17.33 11.84
C GLY A 152 7.65 18.37 11.09
N MET A 153 8.01 19.49 11.74
CA MET A 153 8.85 20.53 11.12
C MET A 153 10.26 20.01 10.81
N THR A 154 10.85 19.26 11.74
CA THR A 154 12.18 18.65 11.53
C THR A 154 12.18 17.70 10.34
N ILE A 155 11.14 16.84 10.25
CA ILE A 155 11.03 15.88 9.15
C ILE A 155 10.74 16.59 7.81
N ARG A 156 9.89 17.62 7.81
CA ARG A 156 9.64 18.44 6.61
C ARG A 156 10.90 19.08 6.08
N LEU A 157 11.70 19.68 6.97
CA LEU A 157 12.98 20.30 6.61
C LEU A 157 13.98 19.26 6.09
N ALA A 158 14.12 18.13 6.79
CA ALA A 158 15.01 17.05 6.37
C ALA A 158 14.62 16.51 4.98
N PHE A 159 13.32 16.31 4.74
CA PHE A 159 12.83 15.85 3.44
C PHE A 159 13.05 16.93 2.38
N ALA A 160 12.78 18.20 2.67
CA ALA A 160 12.99 19.29 1.73
C ALA A 160 14.44 19.36 1.23
N VAL A 161 15.41 19.25 2.14
CA VAL A 161 16.84 19.19 1.78
C VAL A 161 17.12 18.00 0.86
N GLN A 162 16.70 16.79 1.26
CA GLN A 162 16.95 15.59 0.47
C GLN A 162 16.24 15.60 -0.89
N SER A 163 15.08 16.24 -0.98
CA SER A 163 14.29 16.34 -2.20
C SER A 163 14.97 17.16 -3.29
N GLN A 164 15.88 18.06 -2.90
CA GLN A 164 16.65 18.91 -3.82
C GLN A 164 17.98 18.27 -4.24
N VAL A 165 18.25 17.08 -3.73
CA VAL A 165 19.33 16.23 -4.23
C VAL A 165 18.81 15.43 -5.42
N GLU A 166 19.62 15.31 -6.46
CA GLU A 166 19.38 14.46 -7.62
C GLU A 166 20.29 13.23 -7.55
N PRO A 167 19.84 12.13 -6.92
CA PRO A 167 20.62 10.91 -6.84
C PRO A 167 20.38 10.00 -8.06
N ASP A 168 21.33 9.11 -8.34
CA ASP A 168 21.14 8.01 -9.29
C ASP A 168 20.19 6.95 -8.71
N ILE A 169 20.28 6.74 -7.38
CA ILE A 169 19.49 5.78 -6.62
C ILE A 169 18.90 6.46 -5.39
N LEU A 170 17.58 6.47 -5.28
CA LEU A 170 16.87 6.96 -4.10
C LEU A 170 16.23 5.80 -3.34
N ILE A 171 16.60 5.64 -2.07
CA ILE A 171 16.01 4.68 -1.16
C ILE A 171 15.06 5.41 -0.22
N VAL A 172 13.85 4.92 -0.14
CA VAL A 172 12.79 5.51 0.63
C VAL A 172 12.29 4.48 1.63
N ASP A 173 12.47 4.75 2.93
CA ASP A 173 11.80 3.98 3.98
C ASP A 173 10.44 4.59 4.32
N GLU A 174 9.65 3.90 5.14
CA GLU A 174 8.29 4.25 5.59
C GLU A 174 8.09 5.71 6.10
N ALA A 175 9.17 6.47 6.22
CA ALA A 175 9.22 7.88 6.58
C ALA A 175 8.45 8.83 5.63
N LEU A 176 8.06 8.41 4.42
CA LEU A 176 7.11 9.18 3.59
C LEU A 176 5.72 9.31 4.22
N ALA A 177 5.35 8.39 5.12
CA ALA A 177 4.08 8.47 5.82
C ALA A 177 4.03 9.59 6.88
N VAL A 178 5.13 10.33 7.08
CA VAL A 178 5.21 11.40 8.08
C VAL A 178 4.88 12.76 7.47
N GLY A 179 3.94 13.48 8.09
CA GLY A 179 3.42 14.76 7.62
C GLY A 179 1.90 14.75 7.47
N ASP A 180 1.33 15.85 6.96
CA ASP A 180 -0.08 15.89 6.59
C ASP A 180 -0.28 15.41 5.14
N ALA A 181 -1.52 15.14 4.75
CA ALA A 181 -1.84 14.63 3.41
C ALA A 181 -1.34 15.57 2.28
N LYS A 182 -1.31 16.89 2.53
CA LYS A 182 -0.81 17.89 1.57
C LYS A 182 0.70 17.73 1.36
N PHE A 183 1.47 17.55 2.43
CA PHE A 183 2.91 17.33 2.37
C PHE A 183 3.25 15.97 1.73
N GLN A 184 2.50 14.91 2.06
CA GLN A 184 2.66 13.60 1.42
C GLN A 184 2.46 13.68 -0.09
N ALA A 185 1.42 14.39 -0.55
CA ALA A 185 1.18 14.60 -1.99
C ALA A 185 2.38 15.31 -2.66
N LYS A 186 2.92 16.38 -2.03
CA LYS A 186 4.15 17.05 -2.51
C LYS A 186 5.34 16.07 -2.60
N CYS A 187 5.51 15.20 -1.62
CA CYS A 187 6.59 14.21 -1.60
C CYS A 187 6.46 13.23 -2.78
N PHE A 188 5.27 12.67 -3.00
CA PHE A 188 5.04 11.74 -4.11
C PHE A 188 5.17 12.39 -5.48
N ASP A 189 4.72 13.64 -5.64
CA ASP A 189 4.92 14.36 -6.90
C ASP A 189 6.40 14.62 -7.19
N ARG A 190 7.20 14.89 -6.15
CA ARG A 190 8.66 15.00 -6.29
C ARG A 190 9.31 13.67 -6.66
N LEU A 191 8.88 12.55 -6.06
CA LEU A 191 9.36 11.21 -6.45
C LEU A 191 9.05 10.90 -7.92
N LYS A 192 7.85 11.25 -8.40
CA LYS A 192 7.49 11.11 -9.82
C LYS A 192 8.40 11.94 -10.72
N GLN A 193 8.79 13.15 -10.31
CA GLN A 193 9.73 13.99 -11.07
C GLN A 193 11.13 13.36 -11.11
N LEU A 194 11.68 12.93 -9.97
CA LEU A 194 12.98 12.26 -9.91
C LEU A 194 13.02 11.01 -10.79
N ARG A 195 11.96 10.18 -10.73
CA ARG A 195 11.81 9.02 -11.63
C ARG A 195 11.81 9.42 -13.10
N LYS A 196 11.07 10.47 -13.48
CA LYS A 196 11.07 10.99 -14.86
C LYS A 196 12.45 11.47 -15.31
N ASN A 197 13.27 11.95 -14.39
CA ASN A 197 14.65 12.38 -14.64
C ASN A 197 15.65 11.20 -14.68
N GLY A 198 15.19 9.96 -14.50
CA GLY A 198 16.02 8.76 -14.61
C GLY A 198 16.54 8.20 -13.28
N THR A 199 16.18 8.80 -12.14
CA THR A 199 16.50 8.25 -10.82
C THR A 199 15.81 6.90 -10.61
N SER A 200 16.57 5.93 -10.13
CA SER A 200 16.05 4.61 -9.73
C SER A 200 15.58 4.69 -8.28
N ILE A 201 14.39 4.18 -7.98
CA ILE A 201 13.77 4.34 -6.67
C ILE A 201 13.53 2.97 -6.04
N LEU A 202 13.98 2.78 -4.81
CA LEU A 202 13.64 1.63 -3.98
C LEU A 202 12.70 2.12 -2.86
N LEU A 203 11.42 1.75 -2.96
CA LEU A 203 10.38 2.16 -2.03
C LEU A 203 10.07 1.04 -1.05
N VAL A 204 10.29 1.28 0.25
CA VAL A 204 9.95 0.33 1.30
C VAL A 204 8.75 0.83 2.07
N THR A 205 7.68 0.06 2.06
CA THR A 205 6.41 0.45 2.66
C THR A 205 5.59 -0.78 3.03
N HIS A 206 4.75 -0.64 4.06
CA HIS A 206 3.68 -1.59 4.36
C HIS A 206 2.36 -1.23 3.67
N SER A 207 2.29 -0.09 2.97
CA SER A 207 1.11 0.33 2.22
C SER A 207 1.04 -0.34 0.85
N SER A 208 0.11 -1.27 0.71
CA SER A 208 -0.23 -1.91 -0.57
C SER A 208 -0.59 -0.90 -1.66
N GLU A 209 -1.28 0.19 -1.30
CA GLU A 209 -1.69 1.25 -2.23
C GLU A 209 -0.47 1.96 -2.85
N GLN A 210 0.53 2.29 -2.03
CA GLN A 210 1.74 2.97 -2.50
C GLN A 210 2.54 2.08 -3.46
N ILE A 211 2.61 0.78 -3.18
CA ILE A 211 3.28 -0.20 -4.05
C ILE A 211 2.60 -0.24 -5.42
N VAL A 212 1.27 -0.42 -5.45
CA VAL A 212 0.50 -0.52 -6.71
C VAL A 212 0.53 0.80 -7.50
N THR A 213 0.49 1.94 -6.82
CA THR A 213 0.39 3.25 -7.49
C THR A 213 1.73 3.77 -8.00
N HIS A 214 2.82 3.46 -7.30
CA HIS A 214 4.11 4.13 -7.55
C HIS A 214 5.22 3.21 -8.08
N CYS A 215 5.09 1.89 -7.93
CA CYS A 215 6.13 0.95 -8.34
C CYS A 215 5.81 0.29 -9.68
N SER A 216 6.85 -0.04 -10.44
CA SER A 216 6.76 -0.85 -11.66
C SER A 216 6.95 -2.35 -11.37
N GLN A 217 7.68 -2.67 -10.30
CA GLN A 217 7.90 -4.02 -9.78
C GLN A 217 7.84 -3.99 -8.25
N ALA A 218 7.58 -5.14 -7.63
CA ALA A 218 7.61 -5.28 -6.19
C ALA A 218 8.30 -6.59 -5.77
N ILE A 219 8.80 -6.59 -4.53
CA ILE A 219 9.48 -7.69 -3.88
C ILE A 219 8.78 -7.95 -2.56
N LEU A 220 8.33 -9.18 -2.35
CA LEU A 220 7.80 -9.64 -1.07
C LEU A 220 8.91 -10.31 -0.26
N LEU A 221 9.27 -9.68 0.85
CA LEU A 221 10.23 -10.21 1.80
C LEU A 221 9.52 -10.81 3.01
N ASN A 222 9.84 -12.04 3.37
CA ASN A 222 9.32 -12.71 4.56
C ASN A 222 10.44 -13.51 5.25
N ASP A 223 10.62 -13.28 6.56
CA ASP A 223 11.62 -13.96 7.39
C ASP A 223 13.03 -14.01 6.76
N GLY A 224 13.44 -12.89 6.15
CA GLY A 224 14.75 -12.73 5.52
C GLY A 224 14.88 -13.33 4.11
N ILE A 225 13.81 -13.88 3.54
CA ILE A 225 13.80 -14.56 2.24
C ILE A 225 12.88 -13.81 1.27
N VAL A 226 13.29 -13.71 0.00
CA VAL A 226 12.42 -13.21 -1.08
C VAL A 226 11.44 -14.31 -1.45
N MET A 227 10.15 -14.07 -1.20
CA MET A 227 9.08 -15.01 -1.49
C MET A 227 8.51 -14.82 -2.89
N GLU A 228 8.43 -13.57 -3.37
CA GLU A 228 7.83 -13.21 -4.64
C GLU A 228 8.53 -11.96 -5.19
N LEU A 229 8.71 -11.90 -6.51
CA LEU A 229 9.22 -10.74 -7.23
C LEU A 229 8.47 -10.63 -8.56
N GLY A 230 7.87 -9.47 -8.82
CA GLY A 230 7.14 -9.27 -10.07
C GLY A 230 6.21 -8.06 -10.06
N GLU A 231 5.08 -8.22 -10.74
CA GLU A 231 4.06 -7.18 -10.87
C GLU A 231 3.50 -6.77 -9.48
N PRO A 232 3.38 -5.45 -9.20
CA PRO A 232 2.98 -4.95 -7.88
C PRO A 232 1.70 -5.56 -7.30
N ARG A 233 0.63 -5.70 -8.08
CA ARG A 233 -0.65 -6.25 -7.59
C ARG A 233 -0.50 -7.72 -7.21
N HIS A 234 0.19 -8.51 -8.02
CA HIS A 234 0.45 -9.92 -7.71
C HIS A 234 1.22 -10.07 -6.39
N VAL A 235 2.29 -9.31 -6.21
CA VAL A 235 3.12 -9.33 -5.00
C VAL A 235 2.33 -8.86 -3.78
N VAL A 236 1.52 -7.82 -3.92
CA VAL A 236 0.63 -7.32 -2.86
C VAL A 236 -0.41 -8.36 -2.46
N ASN A 237 -1.04 -9.04 -3.42
CA ASN A 237 -1.98 -10.12 -3.11
C ASN A 237 -1.29 -11.25 -2.33
N ARG A 238 -0.07 -11.62 -2.73
CA ARG A 238 0.74 -12.61 -2.00
C ARG A 238 1.14 -12.14 -0.60
N TYR A 239 1.39 -10.84 -0.42
CA TYR A 239 1.64 -10.26 0.90
C TYR A 239 0.41 -10.36 1.81
N LEU A 240 -0.78 -10.04 1.26
CA LEU A 240 -2.05 -10.17 1.97
C LEU A 240 -2.35 -11.64 2.33
N ASP A 241 -2.08 -12.60 1.42
CA ASP A 241 -2.14 -14.03 1.71
C ASP A 241 -1.28 -14.41 2.94
N LEU A 242 -0.06 -13.86 3.02
CA LEU A 242 0.87 -14.16 4.12
C LEU A 242 0.44 -13.54 5.44
N LEU A 243 -0.16 -12.34 5.41
CA LEU A 243 -0.64 -11.66 6.62
C LEU A 243 -1.88 -12.37 7.19
N PHE A 244 -2.79 -12.82 6.33
CA PHE A 244 -4.12 -13.26 6.73
C PHE A 244 -4.35 -14.78 6.56
N GLY A 245 -3.39 -15.51 5.96
CA GLY A 245 -3.34 -16.98 5.90
C GLY A 245 -4.23 -17.62 4.83
N LYS A 246 -3.70 -18.65 4.14
CA LYS A 246 -4.44 -19.52 3.20
C LYS A 246 -5.29 -20.58 3.92
N VAL A 247 -6.51 -20.82 3.43
CA VAL A 247 -7.12 -22.16 3.39
C VAL A 247 -7.58 -22.46 1.96
N ASN A 248 -6.97 -23.49 1.38
CA ASN A 248 -7.37 -24.34 0.24
C ASN A 248 -8.29 -23.74 -0.84
N SER A 249 -7.69 -23.15 -1.88
CA SER A 249 -8.23 -23.32 -3.23
C SER A 249 -7.38 -24.37 -3.95
N THR A 250 -7.98 -25.53 -4.17
CA THR A 250 -7.61 -26.41 -5.28
C THR A 250 -7.45 -25.55 -6.52
N THR A 251 -6.25 -25.59 -7.10
CA THR A 251 -5.95 -25.08 -8.43
C THR A 251 -6.97 -25.66 -9.42
N PRO A 252 -7.69 -24.85 -10.22
CA PRO A 252 -8.25 -25.36 -11.46
C PRO A 252 -7.06 -25.62 -12.38
N SER A 253 -6.85 -26.89 -12.70
CA SER A 253 -6.02 -27.33 -13.80
C SER A 253 -6.40 -26.60 -15.08
N GLU A 254 -5.39 -26.26 -15.87
CA GLU A 254 -5.51 -25.84 -17.27
C GLU A 254 -6.26 -26.92 -18.07
N GLU A 255 -7.57 -26.82 -18.16
CA GLU A 255 -8.37 -27.57 -19.11
C GLU A 255 -9.21 -26.60 -19.95
N GLN A 256 -8.81 -26.55 -21.22
CA GLN A 256 -9.54 -26.16 -22.43
C GLN A 256 -10.91 -25.51 -22.21
N GLU A 257 -11.01 -24.22 -22.57
CA GLU A 257 -12.26 -23.48 -22.75
C GLU A 257 -13.26 -24.27 -23.61
N PRO A 258 -14.43 -24.66 -23.08
CA PRO A 258 -15.63 -24.76 -23.88
C PRO A 258 -16.28 -23.38 -23.89
N ALA A 259 -16.73 -22.93 -25.06
CA ALA A 259 -17.62 -21.78 -25.17
C ALA A 259 -18.87 -22.02 -24.30
N ILE A 260 -18.96 -21.36 -23.15
CA ILE A 260 -20.15 -21.38 -22.30
C ILE A 260 -21.12 -20.37 -22.89
N GLU A 261 -22.22 -20.88 -23.45
CA GLU A 261 -23.39 -20.06 -23.78
C GLU A 261 -23.86 -19.36 -22.50
N ILE A 262 -23.78 -18.02 -22.49
CA ILE A 262 -24.21 -17.17 -21.38
C ILE A 262 -25.74 -17.32 -21.26
N PRO A 263 -26.27 -17.93 -20.19
CA PRO A 263 -27.72 -17.93 -19.97
C PRO A 263 -28.15 -16.48 -19.70
N GLU A 264 -29.28 -16.07 -20.29
CA GLU A 264 -29.86 -14.76 -19.97
C GLU A 264 -29.93 -14.56 -18.44
N PRO A 265 -29.45 -13.43 -17.90
CA PRO A 265 -29.40 -13.22 -16.47
C PRO A 265 -30.82 -13.17 -15.91
N LYS A 266 -31.25 -14.27 -15.29
CA LYS A 266 -32.43 -14.27 -14.40
C LYS A 266 -32.18 -13.26 -13.27
N HIS A 267 -33.17 -12.43 -12.97
CA HIS A 267 -33.13 -11.39 -11.92
C HIS A 267 -33.00 -11.92 -10.48
N GLU A 268 -32.91 -13.24 -10.29
CA GLU A 268 -32.84 -13.87 -8.96
C GLU A 268 -31.40 -14.22 -8.59
N LEU A 269 -30.97 -13.76 -7.41
CA LEU A 269 -29.72 -14.16 -6.79
C LEU A 269 -29.74 -15.65 -6.45
N SER A 270 -28.66 -16.34 -6.80
CA SER A 270 -28.47 -17.72 -6.39
C SER A 270 -28.43 -17.85 -4.87
N THR A 271 -29.21 -18.78 -4.36
CA THR A 271 -29.24 -19.18 -2.96
C THR A 271 -28.63 -20.57 -2.76
N SER A 272 -28.35 -21.31 -3.84
CA SER A 272 -27.88 -22.70 -3.78
C SER A 272 -26.40 -22.84 -4.18
N ALA A 273 -25.98 -22.17 -5.25
CA ALA A 273 -24.62 -22.25 -5.81
C ALA A 273 -23.88 -20.90 -5.74
N ASP A 274 -22.55 -20.94 -5.72
CA ASP A 274 -21.71 -19.75 -5.88
C ASP A 274 -21.68 -19.39 -7.38
N LEU A 275 -22.50 -18.42 -7.79
CA LEU A 275 -22.59 -17.94 -9.17
C LEU A 275 -21.92 -16.58 -9.37
N PHE A 276 -21.33 -16.02 -8.32
CA PHE A 276 -20.79 -14.66 -8.31
C PHE A 276 -19.82 -14.41 -9.48
N ALA A 277 -18.86 -15.32 -9.72
CA ALA A 277 -17.86 -15.18 -10.78
C ALA A 277 -18.43 -15.31 -12.20
N THR A 278 -19.67 -15.80 -12.34
CA THR A 278 -20.35 -15.95 -13.64
C THR A 278 -21.13 -14.69 -14.04
N ARG A 279 -21.27 -13.73 -13.13
CA ARG A 279 -22.09 -12.54 -13.35
C ARG A 279 -21.34 -11.51 -14.20
N PRO A 280 -22.03 -10.76 -15.07
CA PRO A 280 -21.40 -9.66 -15.78
C PRO A 280 -20.88 -8.61 -14.80
N CYS A 281 -19.84 -7.88 -15.20
CA CYS A 281 -19.11 -6.93 -14.36
C CYS A 281 -18.31 -7.56 -13.21
N TYR A 282 -18.25 -8.90 -13.11
CA TYR A 282 -17.30 -9.58 -12.24
C TYR A 282 -15.87 -9.26 -12.67
N ASN A 283 -15.02 -8.95 -11.69
CA ASN A 283 -13.59 -8.80 -11.90
C ASN A 283 -12.87 -10.14 -11.62
N PRO A 284 -12.24 -10.78 -12.62
CA PRO A 284 -11.52 -12.04 -12.42
C PRO A 284 -10.28 -11.91 -11.53
N TYR A 285 -9.82 -10.67 -11.29
CA TYR A 285 -8.71 -10.39 -10.39
C TYR A 285 -9.17 -10.13 -8.94
N GLU A 286 -10.36 -10.59 -8.55
CA GLU A 286 -10.84 -10.45 -7.17
C GLU A 286 -9.88 -11.13 -6.19
N TYR A 287 -9.80 -10.59 -4.97
CA TYR A 287 -9.12 -11.25 -3.87
C TYR A 287 -10.14 -11.68 -2.81
N ARG A 288 -10.34 -12.99 -2.65
CA ARG A 288 -11.33 -13.56 -1.73
C ARG A 288 -10.69 -14.25 -0.53
N TRP A 289 -11.14 -13.92 0.68
CA TRP A 289 -10.63 -14.53 1.91
C TRP A 289 -11.60 -14.39 3.10
N GLY A 290 -11.45 -15.24 4.11
CA GLY A 290 -12.25 -15.26 5.33
C GLY A 290 -12.21 -16.64 5.98
N ASP A 291 -12.69 -16.77 7.22
CA ASP A 291 -12.68 -18.05 7.94
C ASP A 291 -13.71 -19.07 7.41
N GLY A 292 -14.56 -18.68 6.45
CA GLY A 292 -15.60 -19.52 5.85
C GLY A 292 -16.81 -19.76 6.74
N ALA A 293 -17.01 -19.02 7.84
CA ALA A 293 -18.24 -19.12 8.63
C ALA A 293 -19.48 -18.56 7.89
N ALA A 294 -19.25 -17.69 6.93
CA ALA A 294 -20.25 -17.21 5.98
C ALA A 294 -19.68 -17.28 4.57
N GLN A 295 -20.55 -17.24 3.55
CA GLN A 295 -20.16 -17.29 2.15
C GLN A 295 -21.08 -16.40 1.32
N ILE A 296 -20.50 -15.44 0.59
CA ILE A 296 -21.15 -14.62 -0.43
C ILE A 296 -21.25 -15.46 -1.71
N LEU A 297 -22.48 -15.80 -2.09
CA LEU A 297 -22.76 -16.74 -3.18
C LEU A 297 -22.95 -16.05 -4.53
N ASP A 298 -23.53 -14.86 -4.53
CA ASP A 298 -23.93 -14.20 -5.76
C ASP A 298 -24.07 -12.69 -5.57
N PHE A 299 -24.02 -11.96 -6.68
CA PHE A 299 -24.38 -10.55 -6.70
C PHE A 299 -25.29 -10.21 -7.87
N TYR A 300 -26.04 -9.12 -7.71
CA TYR A 300 -26.84 -8.51 -8.75
C TYR A 300 -26.57 -7.02 -8.73
N MET A 301 -26.37 -6.46 -9.92
CA MET A 301 -26.18 -5.02 -10.11
C MET A 301 -27.22 -4.50 -11.09
N GLU A 302 -27.82 -3.36 -10.74
CA GLU A 302 -28.73 -2.64 -11.60
C GLU A 302 -28.44 -1.14 -11.49
N ALA A 303 -28.51 -0.43 -12.63
CA ALA A 303 -28.57 1.03 -12.62
C ALA A 303 -29.76 1.48 -13.47
N GLU A 304 -30.61 2.36 -12.94
CA GLU A 304 -31.83 2.86 -13.62
C GLU A 304 -32.66 1.75 -14.28
N LYS A 305 -32.94 0.65 -13.56
CA LYS A 305 -33.71 -0.52 -14.04
C LYS A 305 -33.04 -1.34 -15.15
N LYS A 306 -31.79 -1.04 -15.49
CA LYS A 306 -30.98 -1.85 -16.40
C LYS A 306 -30.10 -2.81 -15.60
N PRO A 307 -30.29 -4.15 -15.74
CA PRO A 307 -29.42 -5.12 -15.09
C PRO A 307 -28.03 -5.10 -15.76
N TYR A 308 -27.00 -5.17 -14.93
CA TYR A 308 -25.58 -5.23 -15.32
C TYR A 308 -25.19 -4.25 -16.46
N PRO A 309 -25.34 -2.94 -16.24
CA PRO A 309 -24.97 -1.96 -17.25
C PRO A 309 -23.45 -2.02 -17.53
N LEU A 310 -23.07 -1.96 -18.81
CA LEU A 310 -21.66 -1.83 -19.23
C LEU A 310 -21.01 -0.53 -18.73
N SER A 311 -21.83 0.49 -18.47
CA SER A 311 -21.40 1.82 -18.07
C SER A 311 -22.50 2.52 -17.29
N ILE A 312 -22.11 3.31 -16.29
CA ILE A 312 -23.01 4.07 -15.42
C ILE A 312 -22.72 5.55 -15.58
N THR A 313 -23.73 6.40 -15.56
CA THR A 313 -23.56 7.85 -15.60
C THR A 313 -23.68 8.44 -14.19
N THR A 314 -22.92 9.50 -13.90
CA THR A 314 -23.11 10.28 -12.67
C THR A 314 -24.58 10.73 -12.56
N GLY A 315 -25.13 10.69 -11.34
CA GLY A 315 -26.53 10.99 -11.04
C GLY A 315 -27.49 9.80 -11.09
N GLN A 316 -27.11 8.69 -11.74
CA GLN A 316 -27.94 7.48 -11.80
C GLN A 316 -28.03 6.76 -10.46
N TRP A 317 -29.18 6.17 -10.16
CA TRP A 317 -29.32 5.25 -9.02
C TRP A 317 -28.72 3.89 -9.36
N ILE A 318 -27.85 3.40 -8.47
CA ILE A 318 -27.28 2.06 -8.50
C ILE A 318 -27.89 1.25 -7.37
N THR A 319 -28.30 0.03 -7.67
CA THR A 319 -28.72 -0.98 -6.70
C THR A 319 -27.82 -2.20 -6.81
N LEU A 320 -27.21 -2.58 -5.69
CA LEU A 320 -26.39 -3.77 -5.54
C LEU A 320 -27.07 -4.72 -4.56
N LYS A 321 -27.25 -5.98 -4.96
CA LYS A 321 -27.77 -7.03 -4.10
C LYS A 321 -26.75 -8.14 -3.98
N ILE A 322 -26.64 -8.75 -2.80
CA ILE A 322 -25.79 -9.92 -2.57
C ILE A 322 -26.56 -11.00 -1.83
N SER A 323 -26.28 -12.27 -2.13
CA SER A 323 -26.77 -13.40 -1.33
C SER A 323 -25.64 -13.95 -0.47
N VAL A 324 -25.93 -14.21 0.80
CA VAL A 324 -24.97 -14.71 1.76
C VAL A 324 -25.55 -15.89 2.52
N ARG A 325 -24.80 -16.99 2.56
CA ARG A 325 -25.12 -18.18 3.36
C ARG A 325 -24.22 -18.22 4.59
N PHE A 326 -24.81 -18.52 5.74
CA PHE A 326 -24.05 -18.82 6.95
C PHE A 326 -23.82 -20.33 7.06
N LEU A 327 -22.55 -20.73 7.12
CA LEU A 327 -22.11 -22.13 7.24
C LEU A 327 -21.87 -22.53 8.70
N ARG A 328 -21.76 -21.55 9.59
CA ARG A 328 -21.67 -21.67 11.05
C ARG A 328 -22.44 -20.53 11.69
N ASP A 329 -22.74 -20.67 12.98
CA ASP A 329 -23.34 -19.57 13.74
C ASP A 329 -22.36 -18.40 13.86
N VAL A 330 -22.80 -17.22 13.44
CA VAL A 330 -22.07 -15.96 13.52
C VAL A 330 -22.86 -15.00 14.40
N ILE A 331 -22.27 -14.62 15.54
CA ILE A 331 -22.91 -13.68 16.46
C ILE A 331 -22.75 -12.27 15.91
N ARG A 332 -23.87 -11.56 15.73
CA ARG A 332 -23.91 -10.17 15.26
C ARG A 332 -23.09 -9.93 13.98
N PRO A 333 -23.46 -10.55 12.85
CA PRO A 333 -22.70 -10.39 11.62
C PRO A 333 -22.77 -8.95 11.10
N ILE A 334 -21.67 -8.53 10.50
CA ILE A 334 -21.41 -7.21 9.95
C ILE A 334 -21.23 -7.36 8.46
N PHE A 335 -22.05 -6.65 7.69
CA PHE A 335 -21.99 -6.64 6.23
C PHE A 335 -21.35 -5.36 5.77
N GLY A 336 -20.29 -5.46 4.98
CA GLY A 336 -19.50 -4.34 4.50
C GLY A 336 -19.52 -4.22 2.99
N ILE A 337 -19.48 -2.98 2.53
CA ILE A 337 -19.25 -2.59 1.14
C ILE A 337 -18.12 -1.56 1.09
N THR A 338 -17.26 -1.64 0.09
CA THR A 338 -16.24 -0.61 -0.17
C THR A 338 -16.12 -0.38 -1.65
N ILE A 339 -16.04 0.89 -2.06
CA ILE A 339 -15.82 1.33 -3.43
C ILE A 339 -14.44 1.98 -3.50
N LYS A 340 -13.61 1.51 -4.42
CA LYS A 340 -12.26 2.02 -4.65
C LYS A 340 -12.06 2.44 -6.10
N THR A 341 -11.08 3.32 -6.36
CA THR A 341 -10.60 3.58 -7.72
C THR A 341 -9.75 2.41 -8.23
N LYS A 342 -9.42 2.38 -9.52
CA LYS A 342 -8.49 1.39 -10.10
C LYS A 342 -7.06 1.44 -9.53
N GLU A 343 -6.67 2.57 -8.95
CA GLU A 343 -5.41 2.77 -8.22
C GLU A 343 -5.49 2.27 -6.77
N GLY A 344 -6.67 1.84 -6.30
CA GLY A 344 -6.87 1.29 -4.95
C GLY A 344 -7.27 2.32 -3.89
N VAL A 345 -7.48 3.59 -4.27
CA VAL A 345 -7.92 4.65 -3.36
C VAL A 345 -9.35 4.37 -2.90
N ALA A 346 -9.58 4.29 -1.59
CA ALA A 346 -10.93 4.12 -1.04
C ALA A 346 -11.75 5.40 -1.21
N VAL A 347 -12.83 5.30 -1.99
CA VAL A 347 -13.73 6.43 -2.28
C VAL A 347 -14.90 6.45 -1.31
N TYR A 348 -15.45 5.27 -1.00
CA TYR A 348 -16.54 5.12 -0.05
C TYR A 348 -16.44 3.76 0.63
N GLY A 349 -16.80 3.69 1.91
CA GLY A 349 -16.87 2.44 2.65
C GLY A 349 -17.92 2.56 3.74
N ALA A 350 -18.78 1.56 3.83
CA ALA A 350 -19.80 1.49 4.85
C ALA A 350 -20.04 0.04 5.24
N ASN A 351 -20.57 -0.15 6.44
CA ASN A 351 -21.04 -1.44 6.91
C ASN A 351 -22.34 -1.31 7.70
N SER A 352 -22.97 -2.45 7.97
CA SER A 352 -24.25 -2.51 8.69
C SER A 352 -24.20 -1.86 10.08
N GLU A 353 -23.05 -1.84 10.77
CA GLU A 353 -22.90 -1.11 12.04
C GLU A 353 -22.90 0.41 11.82
N THR A 354 -22.08 0.90 10.89
CA THR A 354 -21.96 2.35 10.60
C THR A 354 -23.26 2.95 10.05
N LEU A 355 -24.08 2.13 9.39
CA LEU A 355 -25.38 2.52 8.86
C LEU A 355 -26.53 2.25 9.85
N ASN A 356 -26.24 1.75 11.06
CA ASN A 356 -27.21 1.41 12.10
C ASN A 356 -28.32 0.43 11.64
N VAL A 357 -27.97 -0.55 10.81
CA VAL A 357 -28.89 -1.58 10.33
C VAL A 357 -28.84 -2.79 11.27
N ASP A 358 -29.61 -2.70 12.35
CA ASP A 358 -29.58 -3.67 13.46
C ASP A 358 -30.11 -5.07 13.10
N GLU A 359 -30.92 -5.17 12.05
CA GLU A 359 -31.53 -6.44 11.59
C GLU A 359 -30.46 -7.51 11.30
N PHE A 360 -29.32 -7.08 10.72
CA PHE A 360 -28.19 -7.96 10.44
C PHE A 360 -27.69 -8.69 11.68
N LYS A 361 -27.80 -8.10 12.87
CA LYS A 361 -27.32 -8.71 14.12
C LYS A 361 -27.98 -10.07 14.41
N THR A 362 -29.13 -10.36 13.80
CA THR A 362 -29.93 -11.57 14.01
C THR A 362 -29.82 -12.61 12.90
N PHE A 363 -29.05 -12.34 11.83
CA PHE A 363 -29.07 -13.15 10.62
C PHE A 363 -28.06 -14.29 10.58
N GLY A 364 -27.10 -14.33 11.51
CA GLY A 364 -25.98 -15.27 11.48
C GLY A 364 -26.28 -16.70 11.93
N THR A 365 -27.50 -17.21 11.75
CA THR A 365 -27.82 -18.61 12.09
C THR A 365 -27.29 -19.56 11.03
N ASN A 366 -26.64 -20.65 11.44
CA ASN A 366 -26.15 -21.70 10.53
C ASN A 366 -27.25 -22.22 9.58
N GLY A 367 -26.92 -22.37 8.30
CA GLY A 367 -27.80 -22.83 7.23
C GLY A 367 -28.72 -21.74 6.68
N LYS A 368 -28.84 -20.59 7.35
CA LYS A 368 -29.66 -19.48 6.88
C LYS A 368 -28.97 -18.77 5.71
N ILE A 369 -29.80 -18.32 4.78
CA ILE A 369 -29.38 -17.49 3.66
C ILE A 369 -30.10 -16.15 3.79
N ILE A 370 -29.36 -15.09 3.55
CA ILE A 370 -29.92 -13.75 3.47
C ILE A 370 -29.60 -13.11 2.13
N GLN A 371 -30.46 -12.18 1.74
CA GLN A 371 -30.20 -11.26 0.64
C GLN A 371 -30.11 -9.86 1.22
N SER A 372 -29.00 -9.18 0.93
CA SER A 372 -28.78 -7.79 1.32
C SER A 372 -28.89 -6.92 0.08
N GLU A 373 -29.50 -5.75 0.22
CA GLU A 373 -29.59 -4.74 -0.83
C GLU A 373 -28.95 -3.44 -0.34
N VAL A 374 -28.17 -2.80 -1.21
CA VAL A 374 -27.60 -1.47 -1.01
C VAL A 374 -27.94 -0.64 -2.24
N SER A 375 -28.52 0.53 -2.03
CA SER A 375 -28.90 1.45 -3.10
C SER A 375 -28.34 2.84 -2.82
N PHE A 376 -27.75 3.47 -3.83
CA PHE A 376 -27.18 4.81 -3.72
C PHE A 376 -27.17 5.53 -5.08
N GLN A 377 -27.16 6.86 -5.03
CA GLN A 377 -26.98 7.67 -6.22
C GLN A 377 -25.49 7.72 -6.59
N CYS A 378 -25.13 7.40 -7.83
CA CYS A 378 -23.78 7.48 -8.34
C CYS A 378 -23.32 8.94 -8.37
N LYS A 379 -22.48 9.34 -7.43
CA LYS A 379 -21.84 10.66 -7.42
C LYS A 379 -20.37 10.60 -7.81
N LEU A 380 -19.93 9.47 -8.39
CA LEU A 380 -18.53 9.25 -8.74
C LEU A 380 -18.16 10.06 -10.00
N ALA A 381 -16.90 10.47 -10.07
CA ALA A 381 -16.33 11.03 -11.29
C ALA A 381 -16.18 9.97 -12.39
N SER A 382 -15.83 10.40 -13.60
CA SER A 382 -15.54 9.47 -14.68
C SER A 382 -14.34 8.59 -14.35
N GLY A 383 -14.46 7.28 -14.57
CA GLY A 383 -13.35 6.35 -14.37
C GLY A 383 -13.80 4.93 -14.05
N ASP A 384 -12.80 4.10 -13.75
CA ASP A 384 -12.99 2.71 -13.34
C ASP A 384 -12.90 2.61 -11.81
N TYR A 385 -13.91 1.95 -11.25
CA TYR A 385 -14.04 1.70 -9.82
C TYR A 385 -14.27 0.22 -9.56
N PHE A 386 -13.91 -0.23 -8.38
CA PHE A 386 -14.09 -1.60 -7.93
C PHE A 386 -14.88 -1.64 -6.64
N VAL A 387 -15.86 -2.54 -6.58
CA VAL A 387 -16.68 -2.79 -5.40
C VAL A 387 -16.22 -4.08 -4.72
N SER A 388 -15.99 -3.95 -3.43
CA SER A 388 -15.68 -5.05 -2.53
C SER A 388 -16.86 -5.30 -1.61
N PHE A 389 -17.17 -6.58 -1.38
CA PHE A 389 -18.16 -7.01 -0.39
C PHE A 389 -17.49 -7.78 0.73
N GLY A 390 -18.06 -7.73 1.93
CA GLY A 390 -17.55 -8.51 3.05
C GLY A 390 -18.58 -8.83 4.11
N VAL A 391 -18.38 -9.97 4.76
CA VAL A 391 -19.10 -10.41 5.95
C VAL A 391 -18.06 -10.65 7.04
N ALA A 392 -18.30 -10.08 8.21
CA ALA A 392 -17.43 -10.20 9.37
C ALA A 392 -18.25 -10.28 10.66
N SER A 393 -17.61 -10.53 11.79
CA SER A 393 -18.17 -10.31 13.12
C SER A 393 -17.15 -9.62 14.01
N ARG A 394 -17.58 -9.15 15.17
CA ARG A 394 -16.70 -8.52 16.16
C ARG A 394 -16.58 -9.44 17.38
N GLN A 395 -15.35 -9.72 17.80
CA GLN A 395 -15.05 -10.39 19.06
C GLN A 395 -14.11 -9.51 19.87
N GLY A 396 -14.64 -8.81 20.88
CA GLY A 396 -13.88 -7.79 21.60
C GLY A 396 -13.53 -6.60 20.71
N GLU A 397 -12.24 -6.28 20.61
CA GLU A 397 -11.73 -5.25 19.69
C GLU A 397 -11.43 -5.77 18.29
N ASP A 398 -11.33 -7.09 18.12
CA ASP A 398 -10.96 -7.72 16.85
C ASP A 398 -12.17 -7.87 15.91
N ILE A 399 -11.94 -7.61 14.63
CA ILE A 399 -12.90 -7.88 13.56
C ILE A 399 -12.50 -9.18 12.87
N ILE A 400 -13.36 -10.19 12.96
CA ILE A 400 -13.15 -11.51 12.36
C ILE A 400 -13.84 -11.54 10.99
N PRO A 401 -13.10 -11.66 9.89
CA PRO A 401 -13.66 -11.75 8.55
C PRO A 401 -14.11 -13.18 8.25
N HIS A 402 -15.34 -13.33 7.75
CA HIS A 402 -15.93 -14.61 7.42
C HIS A 402 -15.90 -14.91 5.92
N ASP A 403 -16.21 -13.91 5.09
CA ASP A 403 -15.98 -13.94 3.65
C ASP A 403 -15.87 -12.50 3.13
N ARG A 404 -14.76 -12.17 2.50
CA ARG A 404 -14.50 -10.88 1.87
C ARG A 404 -14.11 -11.12 0.43
N ARG A 405 -14.75 -10.44 -0.49
CA ARG A 405 -14.45 -10.43 -1.93
C ARG A 405 -13.99 -9.03 -2.29
N TYR A 406 -12.68 -8.83 -2.34
CA TYR A 406 -12.06 -7.55 -2.67
C TYR A 406 -12.02 -7.32 -4.16
N ASP A 407 -12.34 -6.10 -4.54
CA ASP A 407 -12.34 -5.58 -5.91
C ASP A 407 -13.12 -6.47 -6.88
N SER A 408 -14.19 -7.10 -6.38
CA SER A 408 -14.92 -8.20 -7.00
C SER A 408 -15.88 -7.80 -8.12
N VAL A 409 -16.35 -6.54 -8.14
CA VAL A 409 -17.25 -6.02 -9.17
C VAL A 409 -16.68 -4.73 -9.75
N HIS A 410 -16.58 -4.66 -11.07
CA HIS A 410 -16.10 -3.48 -11.81
C HIS A 410 -17.27 -2.55 -12.15
N LEU A 411 -17.09 -1.27 -11.85
CA LEU A 411 -17.99 -0.18 -12.23
C LEU A 411 -17.24 0.75 -13.18
N HIS A 412 -17.78 0.92 -14.38
CA HIS A 412 -17.27 1.91 -15.33
C HIS A 412 -18.20 3.14 -15.34
N VAL A 413 -17.70 4.30 -14.90
CA VAL A 413 -18.47 5.54 -14.80
C VAL A 413 -18.11 6.48 -15.96
N LEU A 414 -19.10 6.86 -16.75
CA LEU A 414 -18.93 7.78 -17.89
C LEU A 414 -18.82 9.23 -17.44
N ALA A 415 -18.10 10.02 -18.22
CA ALA A 415 -17.93 11.44 -17.99
C ALA A 415 -19.20 12.24 -18.27
N GLU A 416 -19.69 12.91 -17.23
CA GLU A 416 -20.43 14.16 -17.39
C GLU A 416 -19.54 15.30 -16.88
N THR A 417 -19.31 16.30 -17.74
CA THR A 417 -18.27 17.34 -17.61
C THR A 417 -18.61 18.44 -16.59
N SER A 418 -19.17 18.11 -15.43
CA SER A 418 -19.71 19.10 -14.48
C SER A 418 -18.82 19.39 -13.27
N PHE A 419 -17.82 18.55 -12.96
CA PHE A 419 -16.93 18.76 -11.80
C PHE A 419 -15.54 18.14 -11.97
N PHE A 420 -14.61 18.53 -11.10
CA PHE A 420 -13.27 17.96 -10.93
C PHE A 420 -13.16 17.34 -9.53
N GLY A 421 -12.59 16.12 -9.42
CA GLY A 421 -12.42 15.39 -8.17
C GLY A 421 -12.79 13.90 -8.28
N LEU A 422 -12.96 13.22 -7.15
CA LEU A 422 -13.40 11.81 -7.10
C LEU A 422 -14.93 11.66 -6.98
N VAL A 423 -15.59 12.63 -6.36
CA VAL A 423 -17.02 12.59 -6.04
C VAL A 423 -17.65 13.98 -6.21
N ASP A 424 -18.85 14.03 -6.80
CA ASP A 424 -19.72 15.20 -6.84
C ASP A 424 -20.36 15.43 -5.47
N LEU A 425 -20.04 16.55 -4.84
CA LEU A 425 -20.60 16.93 -3.54
C LEU A 425 -21.98 17.63 -3.66
N GLY A 426 -22.46 17.89 -4.88
CA GLY A 426 -23.67 18.67 -5.12
C GLY A 426 -23.48 20.15 -4.79
N LEU A 427 -22.30 20.70 -5.09
CA LEU A 427 -21.94 22.09 -4.78
C LEU A 427 -22.92 23.06 -5.47
N LYS A 428 -23.46 23.99 -4.69
CA LYS A 428 -24.27 25.12 -5.19
C LYS A 428 -23.49 26.40 -5.05
N LEU A 429 -23.23 27.09 -6.15
CA LEU A 429 -22.55 28.39 -6.17
C LEU A 429 -23.58 29.49 -6.46
N SER A 430 -23.68 30.47 -5.56
CA SER A 430 -24.53 31.66 -5.74
C SER A 430 -23.70 32.92 -5.49
N ALA A 431 -23.93 33.96 -6.28
CA ALA A 431 -23.32 35.28 -6.09
C ALA A 431 -24.41 36.36 -6.08
N GLN A 432 -24.23 37.38 -5.25
CA GLN A 432 -25.07 38.56 -5.20
C GLN A 432 -24.18 39.79 -5.36
N GLU A 433 -24.55 40.69 -6.26
CA GLU A 433 -23.91 42.00 -6.39
C GLU A 433 -24.29 42.87 -5.18
N VAL A 434 -23.29 43.41 -4.48
CA VAL A 434 -23.49 44.32 -3.34
C VAL A 434 -22.91 45.67 -3.72
N TYR A 435 -23.78 46.68 -3.89
CA TYR A 435 -23.36 48.06 -4.11
C TYR A 435 -22.85 48.66 -2.80
N THR A 436 -21.66 49.28 -2.83
CA THR A 436 -21.07 50.06 -1.73
C THR A 436 -21.63 51.47 -1.65
#